data_AF-A0A0B1SZV7-F1
#
_entry.id   AF-A0A0B1SZV7-F1
#
_cell.length_a   1.000
_cell.length_b   1.000
_cell.length_c   1.000
_cell.angle_alpha   90.00
_cell.angle_beta   90.00
_cell.angle_gamma   90.00
#
_symmetry.space_group_name_H-M   'P 1'
#
loop_
_entity.id
_entity.type
_entity.pdbx_description
1 polymer ?
#
loop_
_entity_poly.entity_id
_entity_poly.type
_entity_poly.pdbx_seq_one_letter_code
_entity_poly.pdbx_strand_id
1 'polypeptide(L)'
;MIRIRRRRCRKGDPPNLLRWLGAPQCESVVSSVLAFIGRETVAQFVDAAVAIRNSEEPNLFLNDDQHGHVASPNQKVPVQLRHYNEALRRCVGWRRRKDFLFGYYEEEEQNVPSKKPKVEENNETQT
;
A
#
# COMPACT_ATOMS: atom_id res chain seq x y z
N MET A 1 -20.92 -19.29 -9.15
CA MET A 1 -21.95 -18.27 -8.87
C MET A 1 -22.08 -18.08 -7.36
N ILE A 2 -21.42 -17.08 -6.77
CA ILE A 2 -21.39 -16.89 -5.30
C ILE A 2 -22.61 -16.07 -4.88
N ARG A 3 -23.56 -16.70 -4.18
CA ARG A 3 -24.72 -16.04 -3.56
C ARG A 3 -24.31 -15.39 -2.25
N ILE A 4 -24.10 -14.07 -2.24
CA ILE A 4 -23.88 -13.30 -1.01
C ILE A 4 -25.22 -13.20 -0.27
N ARG A 5 -25.46 -14.11 0.69
CA ARG A 5 -26.61 -14.01 1.60
C ARG A 5 -26.36 -12.88 2.61
N ARG A 6 -27.07 -11.76 2.50
CA ARG A 6 -27.12 -10.72 3.54
C ARG A 6 -27.69 -11.33 4.82
N ARG A 7 -26.83 -11.61 5.81
CA ARG A 7 -27.27 -12.02 7.16
C ARG A 7 -27.48 -10.78 8.03
N ARG A 8 -28.63 -10.70 8.69
CA ARG A 8 -28.93 -9.69 9.71
C ARG A 8 -28.00 -9.90 10.91
N CYS A 9 -27.12 -8.94 11.19
CA CYS A 9 -26.46 -8.85 12.49
C CYS A 9 -27.54 -8.61 13.56
N ARG A 10 -27.64 -9.50 14.54
CA ARG A 10 -28.46 -9.26 15.73
C ARG A 10 -27.75 -8.20 16.58
N LYS A 11 -28.49 -7.21 17.08
CA LYS A 11 -27.98 -6.25 18.07
C LYS A 11 -27.56 -7.04 19.32
N GLY A 12 -26.28 -6.97 19.69
CA GLY A 12 -25.74 -7.58 20.92
C GLY A 12 -24.73 -8.71 20.73
N ASP A 13 -24.52 -9.21 19.51
CA ASP A 13 -23.45 -10.18 19.28
C ASP A 13 -22.08 -9.47 19.30
N PRO A 14 -21.07 -10.02 19.99
CA PRO A 14 -19.71 -9.52 19.88
C PRO A 14 -19.27 -9.55 18.41
N PRO A 15 -18.48 -8.56 17.94
CA PRO A 15 -18.01 -8.52 16.57
C PRO A 15 -17.19 -9.78 16.25
N ASN A 16 -17.78 -10.68 15.46
CA ASN A 16 -17.11 -11.90 15.01
C ASN A 16 -16.49 -11.63 13.64
N LEU A 17 -15.17 -11.52 13.60
CA LEU A 17 -14.39 -11.23 12.39
C LEU A 17 -14.66 -12.24 11.28
N LEU A 18 -14.62 -13.54 11.60
CA LEU A 18 -14.86 -14.62 10.63
C LEU A 18 -16.27 -14.55 10.03
N ARG A 19 -17.27 -14.25 10.87
CA ARG A 19 -18.64 -14.05 10.42
C ARG A 19 -18.78 -12.83 9.52
N TRP A 20 -18.10 -11.74 9.85
CA TRP A 20 -18.07 -10.52 9.03
C TRP A 20 -17.41 -10.75 7.67
N LEU A 21 -16.32 -11.54 7.64
CA LEU A 21 -15.64 -11.96 6.41
C LEU A 21 -16.44 -12.98 5.59
N GLY A 22 -17.53 -13.54 6.12
CA GLY A 22 -18.28 -14.62 5.47
C GLY A 22 -17.51 -15.94 5.42
N ALA A 23 -16.53 -16.13 6.30
CA ALA A 23 -15.74 -17.34 6.41
C ALA A 23 -16.60 -18.53 6.90
N PRO A 24 -16.22 -19.78 6.55
CA PRO A 24 -16.81 -20.97 7.15
C PRO A 24 -16.53 -21.03 8.66
N GLN A 25 -17.08 -22.04 9.35
CA GLN A 25 -16.69 -22.31 10.72
C GLN A 25 -15.20 -22.68 10.74
N CYS A 26 -14.40 -21.85 11.40
CA CYS A 26 -12.98 -22.07 11.62
C CYS A 26 -12.68 -22.11 13.11
N GLU A 27 -11.54 -22.67 13.46
CA GLU A 27 -11.00 -22.60 14.83
C GLU A 27 -10.77 -21.14 15.26
N SER A 28 -10.89 -20.88 16.56
CA SER A 28 -10.73 -19.54 17.14
C SER A 28 -9.36 -18.92 16.83
N VAL A 29 -8.32 -19.74 16.74
CA VAL A 29 -6.95 -19.34 16.40
C VAL A 29 -6.90 -18.62 15.05
N VAL A 30 -7.68 -19.07 14.06
CA VAL A 30 -7.74 -18.44 12.73
C VAL A 30 -8.24 -17.00 12.82
N SER A 31 -9.22 -16.73 13.69
CA SER A 31 -9.72 -15.37 13.90
C SER A 31 -8.63 -14.47 14.50
N SER A 32 -7.81 -14.99 15.41
CA SER A 32 -6.73 -14.23 16.03
C SER A 32 -5.62 -13.90 15.04
N VAL A 33 -5.22 -14.86 14.20
CA VAL A 33 -4.21 -14.65 13.15
C VAL A 33 -4.70 -13.64 12.12
N LEU A 34 -5.94 -13.75 11.64
CA LEU A 34 -6.51 -12.79 10.69
C LEU A 34 -6.64 -11.39 11.29
N ALA A 35 -7.02 -11.29 12.57
CA ALA A 35 -7.06 -10.01 13.26
C ALA A 35 -5.67 -9.37 13.39
N PHE A 36 -4.63 -10.18 13.62
CA PHE A 36 -3.24 -9.71 13.63
C PHE A 36 -2.82 -9.20 12.26
N ILE A 37 -2.98 -10.01 11.21
CA ILE A 37 -2.64 -9.63 9.82
C ILE A 37 -3.39 -8.36 9.41
N GLY A 38 -4.68 -8.26 9.74
CA GLY A 38 -5.48 -7.07 9.46
C GLY A 38 -4.94 -5.81 10.14
N ARG A 39 -4.53 -5.89 11.42
CA ARG A 39 -3.92 -4.75 12.12
C ARG A 39 -2.59 -4.34 11.49
N GLU A 40 -1.72 -5.29 11.19
CA GLU A 40 -0.42 -5.00 10.55
C GLU A 40 -0.59 -4.39 9.16
N THR A 41 -1.54 -4.90 8.37
CA THR A 41 -1.83 -4.37 7.03
C THR A 41 -2.29 -2.92 7.12
N VAL A 42 -3.20 -2.61 8.06
CA VAL A 42 -3.67 -1.24 8.29
C VAL A 42 -2.53 -0.35 8.80
N ALA A 43 -1.73 -0.83 9.74
CA ALA A 43 -0.59 -0.07 10.28
C ALA A 43 0.40 0.31 9.18
N GLN A 44 0.84 -0.64 8.36
CA GLN A 44 1.75 -0.39 7.24
C GLN A 44 1.14 0.56 6.20
N PHE A 45 -0.17 0.43 5.92
CA PHE A 45 -0.82 1.29 4.94
C PHE A 45 -0.96 2.74 5.41
N VAL A 46 -1.32 2.92 6.68
CA VAL A 46 -1.39 4.23 7.31
C VAL A 46 0.01 4.85 7.43
N ASP A 47 1.02 4.07 7.80
CA ASP A 47 2.39 4.55 7.93
C ASP A 47 2.93 5.08 6.59
N ALA A 48 2.75 4.32 5.50
CA ALA A 48 3.12 4.76 4.15
C ALA A 48 2.37 6.03 3.72
N ALA A 49 1.07 6.13 4.01
CA ALA A 49 0.28 7.33 3.71
C ALA A 49 0.75 8.55 4.53
N VAL A 50 1.12 8.34 5.80
CA VAL A 50 1.70 9.38 6.67
C VAL A 50 3.05 9.84 6.13
N ALA A 51 3.91 8.92 5.70
CA ALA A 51 5.20 9.23 5.10
C ALA A 51 5.03 10.10 3.84
N ILE A 52 4.08 9.74 2.96
CA ILE A 52 3.76 10.52 1.76
C ILE A 52 3.32 11.93 2.13
N ARG A 53 2.36 12.08 3.06
CA ARG A 53 1.90 13.40 3.53
C ARG A 53 3.07 14.24 4.05
N ASN A 54 3.98 13.63 4.82
CA ASN A 54 5.10 14.35 5.41
C ASN A 54 6.16 14.76 4.36
N SER A 55 6.23 14.04 3.23
CA SER A 55 7.13 14.34 2.11
C SER A 55 6.53 15.28 1.05
N GLU A 56 5.26 15.65 1.20
CA GLU A 56 4.53 16.49 0.23
C GLU A 56 5.05 17.92 0.27
N GLU A 57 5.16 18.57 -0.90
CA GLU A 57 5.57 19.97 -0.97
C GLU A 57 4.52 20.88 -0.29
N PRO A 58 4.94 21.86 0.52
CA PRO A 58 4.01 22.79 1.15
C PRO A 58 3.16 23.53 0.11
N ASN A 59 1.87 23.67 0.38
CA ASN A 59 0.88 24.35 -0.47
C ASN A 59 0.69 23.74 -1.87
N LEU A 60 1.17 22.51 -2.13
CA LEU A 60 0.90 21.80 -3.38
C LEU A 60 -0.60 21.53 -3.60
N PHE A 61 -1.33 21.33 -2.50
CA PHE A 61 -2.77 21.12 -2.50
C PHE A 61 -3.48 22.03 -1.50
N LEU A 62 -4.71 22.41 -1.81
CA LEU A 62 -5.64 22.98 -0.84
C LEU A 62 -6.04 21.87 0.14
N ASN A 63 -5.65 22.05 1.38
CA ASN A 63 -5.90 21.09 2.44
C ASN A 63 -6.88 21.65 3.45
N ASP A 64 -7.73 20.77 3.98
CA ASP A 64 -8.56 21.08 5.13
C ASP A 64 -7.84 20.63 6.41
N ASP A 65 -8.05 21.39 7.47
CA ASP A 65 -7.65 21.00 8.81
C ASP A 65 -8.56 19.92 9.39
N GLN A 66 -8.33 19.56 10.66
CA GLN A 66 -9.15 18.56 11.36
C GLN A 66 -10.61 18.99 11.60
N HIS A 67 -10.95 20.26 11.40
CA HIS A 67 -12.27 20.85 11.58
C HIS A 67 -12.98 21.16 10.24
N GLY A 68 -12.32 20.91 9.11
CA GLY A 68 -12.86 21.18 7.77
C GLY A 68 -12.66 22.63 7.31
N HIS A 69 -11.75 23.38 7.92
CA HIS A 69 -11.36 24.72 7.48
C HIS A 69 -10.10 24.65 6.62
N VAL A 70 -9.91 25.64 5.74
CA VAL A 70 -8.68 25.72 4.92
C VAL A 70 -7.46 25.82 5.84
N ALA A 71 -6.56 24.85 5.71
CA ALA A 71 -5.36 24.73 6.50
C ALA A 71 -4.39 25.88 6.18
N SER A 72 -3.75 26.39 7.22
CA SER A 72 -2.71 27.41 7.06
C SER A 72 -1.45 26.82 6.40
N PRO A 73 -0.62 27.64 5.74
CA PRO A 73 0.67 27.20 5.22
C PRO A 73 1.50 26.57 6.34
N ASN A 74 1.96 25.33 6.15
CA ASN A 74 2.70 24.49 7.11
C ASN A 74 1.89 23.91 8.30
N GLN A 75 0.57 24.04 8.30
CA GLN A 75 -0.25 23.33 9.29
C GLN A 75 -0.22 21.83 9.01
N LYS A 76 -0.06 21.02 10.07
CA LYS A 76 -0.13 19.56 9.94
C LYS A 76 -1.56 19.13 9.66
N VAL A 77 -1.79 18.60 8.47
CA VAL A 77 -3.14 18.18 8.01
C VAL A 77 -3.41 16.70 8.28
N PRO A 78 -4.68 16.30 8.42
CA PRO A 78 -5.06 14.90 8.50
C PRO A 78 -4.61 14.10 7.26
N VAL A 79 -4.46 12.80 7.40
CA VAL A 79 -4.20 11.92 6.25
C VAL A 79 -5.47 11.83 5.40
N GLN A 80 -5.43 12.41 4.20
CA GLN A 80 -6.52 12.36 3.21
C GLN A 80 -6.40 11.17 2.25
N LEU A 81 -7.49 10.89 1.52
CA LEU A 81 -7.60 9.76 0.58
C LEU A 81 -6.48 9.74 -0.47
N ARG A 82 -6.00 10.90 -0.93
CA ARG A 82 -4.91 10.98 -1.92
C ARG A 82 -3.61 10.34 -1.42
N HIS A 83 -3.30 10.45 -0.14
CA HIS A 83 -2.10 9.85 0.42
C HIS A 83 -2.19 8.32 0.41
N TYR A 84 -3.36 7.76 0.70
CA TYR A 84 -3.62 6.33 0.58
C TYR A 84 -3.53 5.86 -0.87
N ASN A 85 -4.12 6.61 -1.81
CA ASN A 85 -4.02 6.29 -3.24
C ASN A 85 -2.56 6.29 -3.72
N GLU A 86 -1.77 7.26 -3.27
CA GLU A 86 -0.35 7.34 -3.59
C GLU A 86 0.46 6.21 -2.94
N ALA A 87 0.13 5.81 -1.71
CA ALA A 87 0.71 4.64 -1.06
C ALA A 87 0.45 3.36 -1.86
N LEU A 88 -0.78 3.17 -2.36
CA LEU A 88 -1.13 2.07 -3.26
C LEU A 88 -0.38 2.14 -4.59
N ARG A 89 -0.20 3.33 -5.16
CA ARG A 89 0.54 3.53 -6.40
C ARG A 89 2.02 3.15 -6.25
N ARG A 90 2.64 3.49 -5.12
CA ARG A 90 4.04 3.17 -4.80
C ARG A 90 4.24 1.69 -4.49
N CYS A 91 3.26 1.03 -3.86
CA CYS A 91 3.32 -0.39 -3.52
C CYS A 91 3.43 -1.28 -4.77
N VAL A 92 4.54 -2.02 -4.90
CA VAL A 92 4.82 -2.89 -6.06
C VAL A 92 3.86 -4.07 -6.10
N GLY A 93 3.61 -4.69 -4.96
CA GLY A 93 2.65 -5.80 -4.84
C GLY A 93 1.25 -5.39 -5.29
N TRP A 94 0.83 -4.16 -4.96
CA TRP A 94 -0.47 -3.65 -5.36
C TRP A 94 -0.55 -3.47 -6.87
N ARG A 95 0.49 -2.90 -7.48
CA ARG A 95 0.55 -2.73 -8.95
C ARG A 95 0.52 -4.06 -9.70
N ARG A 96 1.31 -5.04 -9.26
CA ARG A 96 1.49 -6.31 -9.98
C ARG A 96 0.38 -7.33 -9.69
N ARG A 97 -0.06 -7.45 -8.43
CA ARG A 97 -0.91 -8.56 -7.96
C ARG A 97 -2.14 -8.13 -7.17
N LYS A 98 -2.36 -6.82 -6.98
CA LYS A 98 -3.42 -6.28 -6.09
C LYS A 98 -3.28 -6.77 -4.64
N ASP A 99 -2.03 -6.94 -4.20
CA ASP A 99 -1.67 -7.39 -2.86
C ASP A 99 -0.77 -6.34 -2.19
N PHE A 100 -1.20 -5.88 -1.02
CA PHE A 100 -0.47 -4.85 -0.27
C PHE A 100 0.56 -5.45 0.68
N LEU A 101 0.28 -6.62 1.27
CA LEU A 101 1.02 -7.16 2.40
C LEU A 101 2.44 -7.61 2.01
N PHE A 102 2.60 -8.14 0.79
CA PHE A 102 3.89 -8.63 0.28
C PHE A 102 4.49 -7.71 -0.78
N GLY A 103 4.10 -6.43 -0.78
CA GLY A 103 4.39 -5.48 -1.85
C GLY A 103 5.55 -4.51 -1.64
N TYR A 104 6.25 -4.60 -0.49
CA TYR A 104 7.36 -3.70 -0.09
C TYR A 104 8.76 -4.27 -0.31
N TYR A 105 8.90 -5.43 -0.98
CA TYR A 105 10.22 -5.87 -1.42
C TYR A 105 10.65 -5.01 -2.60
N GLU A 106 11.54 -4.04 -2.35
CA GLU A 106 12.43 -3.56 -3.41
C GLU A 106 13.26 -4.77 -3.85
N GLU A 107 13.03 -5.24 -5.08
CA GLU A 107 14.09 -5.96 -5.78
C GLU A 107 15.25 -4.96 -5.80
N GLU A 108 16.30 -5.19 -5.01
CA GLU A 108 17.56 -4.48 -5.19
C GLU A 108 17.86 -4.55 -6.68
N GLU A 109 17.83 -3.41 -7.37
CA GLU A 109 18.22 -3.32 -8.76
C GLU A 109 19.67 -3.82 -8.80
N GLN A 110 19.85 -5.11 -9.10
CA GLN A 110 21.12 -5.65 -9.50
C GLN A 110 21.48 -4.88 -10.76
N ASN A 111 22.31 -3.87 -10.58
CA ASN A 111 23.05 -3.20 -11.63
C ASN A 111 23.87 -4.29 -12.34
N VAL A 112 23.23 -5.02 -13.26
CA VAL A 112 23.94 -5.84 -14.23
C VAL A 112 24.60 -4.83 -15.15
N PRO A 113 25.94 -4.67 -15.12
CA PRO A 113 26.59 -3.74 -16.00
C PRO A 113 26.31 -4.20 -17.43
N SER A 114 25.58 -3.38 -18.18
CA SER A 114 25.33 -3.62 -19.59
C SER A 114 26.69 -3.72 -20.29
N LYS A 115 27.11 -4.93 -20.63
CA LYS A 115 28.26 -5.16 -21.50
C LYS A 115 27.96 -4.47 -22.82
N LYS A 116 28.54 -3.29 -23.05
CA LYS A 116 28.61 -2.70 -24.38
C LYS A 116 29.39 -3.67 -25.28
N PRO A 117 28.91 -3.98 -26.48
CA PRO A 117 29.69 -4.76 -27.43
C PRO A 117 30.93 -3.95 -27.84
N LYS A 118 32.11 -4.59 -27.78
CA LYS A 118 33.35 -4.05 -28.35
C LYS A 118 33.13 -3.87 -29.86
N VAL A 119 33.24 -2.63 -30.33
CA VAL A 119 33.45 -2.36 -31.76
C VAL A 119 34.93 -2.62 -32.00
N GLU A 120 35.26 -3.70 -32.70
CA GLU A 120 36.59 -3.95 -33.24
C GLU A 120 36.78 -3.03 -34.45
N GLU A 121 37.57 -1.98 -34.25
CA GLU A 121 38.05 -1.09 -35.30
C GLU A 121 39.37 -1.69 -35.83
N ASN A 122 39.28 -2.44 -36.94
CA ASN A 122 40.45 -2.98 -37.63
C ASN A 122 41.17 -1.85 -38.38
N ASN A 123 42.25 -1.34 -37.78
CA ASN A 123 43.26 -0.56 -38.49
C ASN A 123 44.29 -1.52 -39.10
N GLU A 124 44.15 -1.81 -40.39
CA GLU A 124 45.23 -2.40 -41.19
C GLU A 124 46.03 -1.27 -41.86
N THR A 125 47.21 -1.00 -41.30
CA THR A 125 48.31 -0.30 -41.99
C THR A 125 49.48 -1.28 -42.08
N GLN A 126 49.85 -1.67 -43.29
CA GLN A 126 51.12 -2.29 -43.72
C GLN A 126 50.94 -2.51 -45.24
N THR A 127 51.78 -2.06 -46.18
CA THR A 127 53.17 -1.60 -46.15
C THR A 127 53.44 -0.83 -47.44
#